data_AF-A0A7S2N272-F1
#
_entry.id   AF-A0A7S2N272-F1
#
_cell.length_a   1.000
_cell.length_b   1.000
_cell.length_c   1.000
_cell.angle_alpha   90.00
_cell.angle_beta   90.00
_cell.angle_gamma   90.00
#
_symmetry.space_group_name_H-M   'P 1'
#
loop_
_entity.id
_entity.type
_entity.pdbx_description
1 polymer ?
#
loop_
_entity_poly.entity_id
_entity_poly.type
_entity_poly.pdbx_seq_one_letter_code
_entity_poly.pdbx_strand_id
1 'polypeptide(L)'
;GALGYADALEPWSTPLAVQLAFAVGAHKTSCTSLIEVGAGAGAGAAFVGSMRASALTDGTFKHTVTELVEPFVERLSSRLCPQVDVRIANGESLPFGDCTYDAYMACLCLMITPSPAKMLSEAHRVLRPGGVAAFAVWGCKDKSPMMAIPPESVKACGFALPAKRSGFHLGSEDEA
;
A
#
# COMPACT_ATOMS: atom_id res chain seq x y z
N GLY A 1 -19.61 0.46 -6.05
CA GLY A 1 -18.92 1.47 -5.20
C GLY A 1 -17.46 1.09 -5.01
N ALA A 2 -16.66 1.93 -4.36
CA ALA A 2 -15.22 1.70 -4.17
C ALA A 2 -14.90 0.32 -3.55
N LEU A 3 -15.72 -0.14 -2.59
CA LEU A 3 -15.57 -1.46 -1.97
C LEU A 3 -15.74 -2.63 -2.95
N GLY A 4 -16.76 -2.59 -3.81
CA GLY A 4 -16.97 -3.66 -4.81
C GLY A 4 -15.88 -3.72 -5.88
N TYR A 5 -15.23 -2.59 -6.20
CA TYR A 5 -14.04 -2.59 -7.06
C TYR A 5 -12.83 -3.19 -6.35
N ALA A 6 -12.66 -2.88 -5.07
CA ALA A 6 -11.59 -3.47 -4.27
C ALA A 6 -11.76 -4.98 -4.09
N ASP A 7 -12.99 -5.48 -3.90
CA ASP A 7 -13.27 -6.92 -3.83
C ASP A 7 -12.81 -7.68 -5.10
N ALA A 8 -12.95 -7.06 -6.26
CA ALA A 8 -12.49 -7.64 -7.52
C ALA A 8 -10.96 -7.62 -7.68
N LEU A 9 -10.28 -6.60 -7.14
CA LEU A 9 -8.82 -6.46 -7.23
C LEU A 9 -8.07 -7.21 -6.13
N GLU A 10 -8.69 -7.42 -4.97
CA GLU A 10 -8.05 -7.95 -3.78
C GLU A 10 -7.38 -9.33 -4.01
N PRO A 11 -8.02 -10.32 -4.67
CA PRO A 11 -7.36 -11.61 -4.96
C PRO A 11 -6.11 -11.46 -5.82
N TRP A 12 -6.09 -10.46 -6.71
CA TRP A 12 -4.97 -10.21 -7.61
C TRP A 12 -3.83 -9.44 -6.92
N SER A 13 -4.13 -8.48 -6.04
CA SER A 13 -3.11 -7.69 -5.34
C SER A 13 -2.54 -8.36 -4.09
N THR A 14 -3.25 -9.35 -3.52
CA THR A 14 -2.84 -10.05 -2.29
C THR A 14 -1.43 -10.64 -2.37
N PRO A 15 -1.03 -11.39 -3.43
CA PRO A 15 0.32 -11.93 -3.52
C PRO A 15 1.41 -10.86 -3.50
N LEU A 16 1.15 -9.67 -4.06
CA LEU A 16 2.09 -8.54 -4.03
C LEU A 16 2.26 -8.03 -2.59
N ALA A 17 1.17 -7.84 -1.85
CA ALA A 17 1.23 -7.39 -0.46
C ALA A 17 1.99 -8.41 0.43
N VAL A 18 1.76 -9.70 0.23
CA VAL A 18 2.50 -10.77 0.92
C VAL A 18 4.00 -10.69 0.62
N GLN A 19 4.38 -10.53 -0.66
CA GLN A 19 5.78 -10.36 -1.05
C GLN A 19 6.44 -9.15 -0.41
N LEU A 20 5.74 -8.02 -0.34
CA LEU A 20 6.23 -6.82 0.35
C LEU A 20 6.46 -7.09 1.84
N ALA A 21 5.53 -7.76 2.53
CA ALA A 21 5.68 -8.11 3.94
C ALA A 21 6.93 -8.98 4.19
N PHE A 22 7.26 -9.90 3.29
CA PHE A 22 8.51 -10.66 3.36
C PHE A 22 9.74 -9.81 3.04
N ALA A 23 9.67 -8.96 2.01
CA ALA A 23 10.78 -8.10 1.57
C ALA A 23 11.22 -7.11 2.66
N VAL A 24 10.27 -6.54 3.41
CA VAL A 24 10.57 -5.64 4.53
C VAL A 24 10.96 -6.37 5.81
N GLY A 25 10.90 -7.71 5.81
CA GLY A 25 11.27 -8.53 6.97
C GLY A 25 10.22 -8.58 8.07
N ALA A 26 8.94 -8.33 7.79
CA ALA A 26 7.86 -8.32 8.80
C ALA A 26 7.70 -9.67 9.54
N HIS A 27 8.15 -10.77 8.93
CA HIS A 27 8.19 -12.11 9.52
C HIS A 27 9.31 -12.30 10.56
N LYS A 28 10.33 -11.44 10.55
CA LYS A 28 11.50 -11.55 11.42
C LYS A 28 11.15 -11.02 12.81
N THR A 29 11.65 -11.69 13.85
CA THR A 29 11.50 -11.23 15.24
C THR A 29 12.25 -9.93 15.53
N SER A 30 13.28 -9.62 14.75
CA SER A 30 13.99 -8.34 14.80
C SER A 30 13.16 -7.16 14.28
N CYS A 31 12.09 -7.42 13.53
CA CYS A 31 11.12 -6.40 13.12
C CYS A 31 10.02 -6.31 14.18
N THR A 32 10.03 -5.22 14.94
CA THR A 32 9.10 -4.98 16.05
C THR A 32 7.99 -4.00 15.68
N SER A 33 8.10 -3.30 14.55
CA SER A 33 7.13 -2.30 14.14
C SER A 33 7.02 -2.20 12.61
N LEU A 34 5.80 -2.36 12.09
CA LEU A 34 5.46 -2.21 10.67
C LEU A 34 4.38 -1.15 10.49
N ILE A 35 4.55 -0.28 9.49
CA ILE A 35 3.48 0.55 8.94
C ILE A 35 3.11 0.09 7.52
N GLU A 36 1.83 -0.17 7.28
CA GLU A 36 1.25 -0.39 5.95
C GLU A 36 0.45 0.84 5.54
N VAL A 37 0.86 1.51 4.46
CA VAL A 37 0.23 2.73 3.95
C VAL A 37 -0.55 2.45 2.66
N GLY A 38 -1.81 2.89 2.63
CA GLY A 38 -2.70 2.64 1.49
C GLY A 38 -3.19 1.19 1.45
N ALA A 39 -3.63 0.66 2.59
CA ALA A 39 -3.95 -0.77 2.75
C ALA A 39 -5.19 -1.22 1.97
N GLY A 40 -6.00 -0.29 1.46
CA GLY A 40 -7.22 -0.60 0.72
C GLY A 40 -8.15 -1.55 1.49
N ALA A 41 -8.52 -2.68 0.88
CA ALA A 41 -9.41 -3.67 1.50
C ALA A 41 -8.76 -4.54 2.60
N GLY A 42 -7.44 -4.45 2.79
CA GLY A 42 -6.74 -5.01 3.95
C GLY A 42 -6.23 -6.44 3.83
N ALA A 43 -6.08 -7.00 2.63
CA ALA A 43 -5.52 -8.35 2.47
C ALA A 43 -4.09 -8.47 3.02
N GLY A 44 -3.22 -7.50 2.70
CA GLY A 44 -1.85 -7.42 3.23
C GLY A 44 -1.85 -7.34 4.75
N ALA A 45 -2.65 -6.41 5.27
CA ALA A 45 -2.79 -6.21 6.70
C ALA A 45 -3.28 -7.46 7.44
N ALA A 46 -4.27 -8.18 6.88
CA ALA A 46 -4.79 -9.41 7.46
C ALA A 46 -3.76 -10.54 7.45
N PHE A 47 -2.97 -10.65 6.38
CA PHE A 47 -1.87 -11.61 6.30
C PHE A 47 -0.81 -11.35 7.38
N VAL A 48 -0.34 -10.10 7.50
CA VAL A 48 0.65 -9.73 8.53
C VAL A 48 0.07 -9.98 9.93
N GLY A 49 -1.18 -9.60 10.16
CA GLY A 49 -1.89 -9.84 11.42
C GLY A 49 -1.91 -11.32 11.80
N SER A 50 -2.19 -12.19 10.85
CA SER A 50 -2.20 -13.65 11.05
C SER A 50 -0.79 -14.19 11.31
N MET A 51 0.20 -13.75 10.52
CA MET A 51 1.59 -14.18 10.61
C MET A 51 2.26 -13.78 11.94
N ARG A 52 1.89 -12.62 12.49
CA ARG A 52 2.44 -12.07 13.73
C ARG A 52 1.45 -12.10 14.89
N ALA A 53 0.41 -12.94 14.84
CA ALA A 53 -0.70 -12.94 15.80
C ALA A 53 -0.27 -13.05 17.27
N SER A 54 0.69 -13.93 17.59
CA SER A 54 1.24 -14.03 18.95
C SER A 54 1.92 -12.73 19.39
N ALA A 55 2.78 -12.19 18.51
CA ALA A 55 3.56 -10.98 18.79
C ALA A 55 2.68 -9.70 18.87
N LEU A 56 1.54 -9.70 18.17
CA LEU A 56 0.51 -8.67 18.32
C LEU A 56 -0.19 -8.79 19.67
N THR A 57 -0.50 -10.02 20.09
CA THR A 57 -1.23 -10.28 21.33
C THR A 57 -0.39 -9.99 22.57
N ASP A 58 0.90 -10.31 22.55
CA ASP A 58 1.83 -10.02 23.65
C ASP A 58 2.45 -8.61 23.60
N GLY A 59 2.18 -7.85 22.53
CA GLY A 59 2.64 -6.46 22.35
C GLY A 59 4.09 -6.31 21.89
N THR A 60 4.78 -7.39 21.52
CA THR A 60 6.16 -7.35 21.00
C THR A 60 6.25 -6.92 19.53
N PHE A 61 5.11 -6.87 18.83
CA PHE A 61 5.01 -6.37 17.47
C PHE A 61 3.89 -5.34 17.33
N LYS A 62 4.23 -4.14 16.84
CA LYS A 62 3.28 -3.09 16.49
C LYS A 62 2.98 -3.13 15.00
N HIS A 63 1.71 -3.26 14.65
CA HIS A 63 1.25 -3.16 13.27
C HIS A 63 0.31 -1.96 13.12
N THR A 64 0.76 -0.94 12.40
CA THR A 64 -0.05 0.23 12.04
C THR A 64 -0.49 0.12 10.59
N VAL A 65 -1.77 0.33 10.34
CA VAL A 65 -2.36 0.26 9.01
C VAL A 65 -3.06 1.59 8.74
N THR A 66 -2.71 2.25 7.63
CA THR A 66 -3.34 3.51 7.26
C THR A 66 -4.03 3.42 5.91
N GLU A 67 -5.16 4.11 5.82
CA GLU A 67 -5.88 4.29 4.56
C GLU A 67 -6.48 5.70 4.51
N LEU A 68 -6.62 6.29 3.33
CA LEU A 68 -7.10 7.67 3.17
C LEU A 68 -8.64 7.72 3.09
N VAL A 69 -9.24 6.66 2.55
CA VAL A 69 -10.67 6.61 2.24
C VAL A 69 -11.43 5.91 3.38
N GLU A 70 -12.28 6.68 4.06
CA GLU A 70 -12.99 6.29 5.29
C GLU A 70 -13.74 4.94 5.21
N PRO A 71 -14.52 4.62 4.14
CA PRO A 71 -15.15 3.30 4.00
C PRO A 71 -14.18 2.11 4.05
N PHE A 72 -12.93 2.29 3.60
CA PHE A 72 -11.92 1.24 3.72
C PHE A 72 -11.39 1.13 5.15
N VAL A 73 -11.25 2.25 5.88
CA VAL A 73 -10.87 2.22 7.29
C VAL A 73 -11.92 1.51 8.15
N GLU A 74 -13.21 1.74 7.90
CA GLU A 74 -14.29 1.02 8.57
C GLU A 74 -14.21 -0.50 8.31
N ARG A 75 -13.97 -0.88 7.04
CA ARG A 75 -13.77 -2.29 6.67
C ARG A 75 -12.53 -2.89 7.33
N LEU A 76 -11.41 -2.18 7.34
CA LEU A 76 -10.18 -2.62 8.00
C LEU A 76 -10.40 -2.83 9.50
N SER A 77 -11.06 -1.87 10.15
CA SER A 77 -11.33 -1.91 11.60
C SER A 77 -12.25 -3.07 12.00
N SER A 78 -13.18 -3.47 11.12
CA SER A 78 -14.07 -4.62 11.36
C SER A 78 -13.44 -5.97 11.00
N ARG A 79 -12.47 -6.00 10.08
CA ARG A 79 -11.82 -7.21 9.58
C ARG A 79 -10.59 -7.63 10.37
N LEU A 80 -9.80 -6.67 10.82
CA LEU A 80 -8.50 -6.92 11.46
C LEU A 80 -8.65 -7.16 12.96
N CYS A 81 -7.66 -7.79 13.58
CA CYS A 81 -7.68 -8.01 15.02
C CYS A 81 -7.55 -6.66 15.78
N PRO A 82 -8.15 -6.52 16.98
CA PRO A 82 -8.17 -5.25 17.72
C PRO A 82 -6.79 -4.66 18.06
N GLN A 83 -5.74 -5.49 18.05
CA GLN A 83 -4.36 -5.07 18.30
C GLN A 83 -3.72 -4.35 17.09
N VAL A 84 -4.30 -4.45 15.89
CA VAL A 84 -3.84 -3.70 14.72
C VAL A 84 -4.35 -2.27 14.81
N ASP A 85 -3.44 -1.31 14.74
CA ASP A 85 -3.71 0.12 14.85
C ASP A 85 -4.11 0.67 13.48
N VAL A 86 -5.41 0.70 13.21
CA VAL A 86 -5.98 1.22 11.96
C VAL A 86 -6.26 2.73 12.08
N ARG A 87 -5.76 3.53 11.13
CA ARG A 87 -5.98 4.99 11.10
C ARG A 87 -6.35 5.52 9.72
N ILE A 88 -7.20 6.55 9.69
CA ILE A 88 -7.33 7.40 8.51
C ILE A 88 -6.07 8.28 8.42
N ALA A 89 -5.29 8.18 7.34
CA ALA A 89 -4.13 9.05 7.12
C ALA A 89 -3.76 9.19 5.63
N ASN A 90 -3.17 10.34 5.28
CA ASN A 90 -2.59 10.58 3.97
C ASN A 90 -1.11 10.16 3.96
N GLY A 91 -0.72 9.30 3.01
CA GLY A 91 0.66 8.86 2.84
C GLY A 91 1.66 9.98 2.52
N GLU A 92 1.21 11.15 2.06
CA GLU A 92 2.06 12.33 1.83
C GLU A 92 2.31 13.17 3.10
N SER A 93 1.62 12.88 4.21
CA SER A 93 1.70 13.62 5.46
C SER A 93 1.23 12.73 6.61
N LEU A 94 2.07 11.78 7.04
CA LEU A 94 1.74 10.80 8.05
C LEU A 94 1.75 11.42 9.46
N PRO A 95 0.73 11.14 10.29
CA PRO A 95 0.64 11.68 11.65
C PRO A 95 1.48 10.88 12.66
N PHE A 96 2.70 10.47 12.27
CA PHE A 96 3.61 9.68 13.08
C PHE A 96 4.94 10.40 13.27
N GLY A 97 5.62 10.13 14.38
CA GLY A 97 6.94 10.69 14.66
C GLY A 97 8.03 10.13 13.74
N ASP A 98 9.16 10.83 13.70
CA ASP A 98 10.35 10.37 12.99
C ASP A 98 10.89 9.07 13.61
N CYS A 99 11.52 8.22 12.81
CA CYS A 99 12.18 7.00 13.30
C CYS A 99 11.28 6.08 14.15
N THR A 100 10.01 5.96 13.80
CA THR A 100 9.00 5.21 14.56
C THR A 100 8.97 3.71 14.20
N TYR A 101 9.18 3.37 12.93
CA TYR A 101 8.96 2.02 12.41
C TYR A 101 10.24 1.34 11.93
N ASP A 102 10.30 0.01 12.05
CA ASP A 102 11.39 -0.81 11.49
C ASP A 102 11.14 -1.10 10.01
N ALA A 103 9.87 -1.20 9.62
CA ALA A 103 9.45 -1.55 8.27
C ALA A 103 8.30 -0.65 7.78
N TYR A 104 8.30 -0.37 6.48
CA TYR A 104 7.28 0.38 5.77
C TYR A 104 6.88 -0.40 4.52
N MET A 105 5.58 -0.58 4.28
CA MET A 105 5.11 -1.10 3.01
C MET A 105 3.94 -0.31 2.44
N ALA A 106 3.90 -0.20 1.11
CA ALA A 106 2.77 0.36 0.39
C ALA A 106 2.53 -0.44 -0.90
N CYS A 107 1.41 -1.14 -0.96
CA CYS A 107 1.04 -1.96 -2.11
C CYS A 107 0.10 -1.17 -3.03
N LEU A 108 0.50 -0.96 -4.29
CA LEU A 108 -0.32 -0.33 -5.31
C LEU A 108 -0.85 1.07 -4.95
N CYS A 109 -0.12 1.79 -4.10
CA CYS A 109 -0.49 3.12 -3.61
C CYS A 109 0.39 4.24 -4.20
N LEU A 110 1.71 4.05 -4.28
CA LEU A 110 2.65 5.11 -4.66
C LEU A 110 2.39 5.72 -6.04
N MET A 111 1.95 4.91 -7.01
CA MET A 111 1.70 5.36 -8.38
C MET A 111 0.38 6.11 -8.56
N ILE A 112 -0.54 6.03 -7.60
CA ILE A 112 -1.81 6.78 -7.62
C ILE A 112 -1.78 8.02 -6.72
N THR A 113 -0.76 8.14 -5.86
CA THR A 113 -0.52 9.30 -5.01
C THR A 113 -0.19 10.56 -5.82
N PRO A 114 -0.76 11.74 -5.49
CA PRO A 114 -0.43 13.01 -6.14
C PRO A 114 1.05 13.42 -6.07
N SER A 115 1.73 13.19 -4.96
CA SER A 115 3.16 13.46 -4.81
C SER A 115 3.92 12.23 -4.32
N PRO A 116 4.43 11.37 -5.24
CA PRO A 116 5.26 10.23 -4.85
C PRO A 116 6.49 10.64 -4.05
N ALA A 117 7.11 11.78 -4.40
CA ALA A 117 8.26 12.31 -3.69
C ALA A 117 7.95 12.65 -2.22
N LYS A 118 6.76 13.18 -1.91
CA LYS A 118 6.34 13.40 -0.52
C LYS A 118 6.09 12.08 0.20
N MET A 119 5.42 11.13 -0.44
CA MET A 119 5.19 9.81 0.16
C MET A 119 6.50 9.05 0.44
N LEU A 120 7.48 9.14 -0.45
CA LEU A 120 8.82 8.58 -0.24
C LEU A 120 9.57 9.31 0.88
N SER A 121 9.47 10.65 0.94
CA SER A 121 10.04 11.44 2.04
C SER A 121 9.43 11.04 3.39
N GLU A 122 8.12 10.84 3.45
CA GLU A 122 7.42 10.37 4.65
C GLU A 122 7.83 8.94 5.02
N ALA A 123 7.91 8.03 4.05
CA ALA A 123 8.39 6.67 4.28
C ALA A 123 9.80 6.67 4.90
N HIS A 124 10.71 7.48 4.36
CA HIS A 124 12.04 7.65 4.92
C HIS A 124 12.00 8.26 6.33
N ARG A 125 11.22 9.31 6.55
CA ARG A 125 11.13 10.03 7.83
C ARG A 125 10.65 9.12 8.97
N VAL A 126 9.60 8.34 8.74
CA VAL A 126 9.02 7.48 9.78
C VAL A 126 9.82 6.20 10.03
N LEU A 127 10.74 5.82 9.14
CA LEU A 127 11.61 4.68 9.32
C LEU A 127 12.78 5.00 10.24
N ARG A 128 13.13 4.05 11.10
CA ARG A 128 14.38 4.09 11.88
C ARG A 128 15.61 3.99 10.96
N PRO A 129 16.79 4.46 11.38
CA PRO A 129 18.03 4.15 10.68
C PRO A 129 18.20 2.66 10.46
N GLY A 130 18.40 2.24 9.20
CA GLY A 130 18.48 0.82 8.82
C GLY A 130 17.12 0.12 8.60
N GLY A 131 16.01 0.84 8.77
CA GLY A 131 14.67 0.36 8.43
C GLY A 131 14.48 0.17 6.93
N VAL A 132 13.51 -0.66 6.54
CA VAL A 132 13.29 -1.06 5.14
C VAL A 132 11.91 -0.60 4.66
N ALA A 133 11.88 0.08 3.51
CA ALA A 133 10.66 0.36 2.78
C ALA A 133 10.53 -0.57 1.57
N ALA A 134 9.33 -1.07 1.30
CA ALA A 134 9.01 -1.76 0.05
C ALA A 134 7.72 -1.24 -0.58
N PHE A 135 7.74 -1.11 -1.90
CA PHE A 135 6.61 -0.60 -2.70
C PHE A 135 6.31 -1.58 -3.83
N ALA A 136 5.03 -1.83 -4.08
CA ALA A 136 4.56 -2.46 -5.31
C ALA A 136 3.86 -1.40 -6.16
N VAL A 137 4.31 -1.21 -7.40
CA VAL A 137 3.75 -0.25 -8.35
C VAL A 137 3.47 -0.94 -9.68
N TRP A 138 2.73 -0.28 -10.57
CA TRP A 138 2.63 -0.75 -11.95
C TRP A 138 4.00 -0.65 -12.63
N GLY A 139 4.38 -1.69 -13.36
CA GLY A 139 5.60 -1.67 -14.19
C GLY A 139 5.41 -0.83 -15.45
N CYS A 140 6.35 -0.92 -16.39
CA CYS A 140 6.25 -0.23 -17.68
C CYS A 140 4.92 -0.54 -18.37
N LYS A 141 4.34 0.45 -19.05
CA LYS A 141 3.04 0.34 -19.72
C LYS A 141 3.01 -0.84 -20.69
N ASP A 142 4.06 -1.01 -21.49
CA ASP A 142 4.16 -2.06 -22.52
C ASP A 142 4.27 -3.48 -21.93
N LYS A 143 4.63 -3.58 -20.64
CA LYS A 143 4.68 -4.84 -19.89
C LYS A 143 3.45 -5.05 -18.99
N SER A 144 2.46 -4.16 -19.08
CA SER A 144 1.27 -4.15 -18.23
C SER A 144 -0.02 -4.22 -19.05
N PRO A 145 -0.23 -5.26 -19.89
CA PRO A 145 -1.35 -5.35 -20.82
C PRO A 145 -2.71 -5.29 -20.13
N MET A 146 -2.83 -5.86 -18.93
CA MET A 146 -4.05 -5.80 -18.12
C MET A 146 -4.51 -4.35 -17.85
N MET A 147 -3.56 -3.44 -17.67
CA MET A 147 -3.82 -2.04 -17.34
C MET A 147 -3.80 -1.13 -18.59
N ALA A 148 -3.12 -1.55 -19.67
CA ALA A 148 -3.00 -0.79 -20.92
C ALA A 148 -4.14 -1.07 -21.93
N ILE A 149 -4.58 -2.34 -22.05
CA ILE A 149 -5.54 -2.76 -23.09
C ILE A 149 -6.93 -2.15 -22.90
N PRO A 150 -7.54 -2.12 -21.70
CA PRO A 150 -8.88 -1.56 -21.54
C PRO A 150 -9.00 -0.09 -22.01
N PRO A 151 -8.12 0.85 -21.59
CA PRO A 151 -8.22 2.22 -22.08
C PRO A 151 -7.92 2.35 -23.57
N GLU A 152 -7.01 1.54 -24.12
CA GLU A 152 -6.73 1.52 -25.56
C GLU A 152 -7.91 1.01 -26.38
N SER A 153 -8.63 0.01 -25.86
CA SER A 153 -9.82 -0.56 -26.50
C SER A 153 -10.98 0.45 -26.52
N VAL A 154 -11.19 1.18 -25.43
CA VAL A 154 -12.20 2.25 -25.35
C VAL A 154 -11.89 3.36 -26.35
N LYS A 155 -10.61 3.76 -26.46
CA LYS A 155 -10.16 4.75 -27.44
C LYS A 155 -10.35 4.26 -28.88
N ALA A 156 -10.03 3.00 -29.17
CA ALA A 156 -10.22 2.39 -30.49
C ALA A 156 -11.70 2.34 -30.91
N CYS A 157 -12.62 2.21 -29.95
CA CYS A 157 -14.06 2.28 -30.18
C CYS A 157 -14.59 3.73 -30.34
N GLY A 158 -13.74 4.75 -30.35
CA GLY A 158 -14.12 6.15 -30.56
C GLY A 158 -14.65 6.87 -29.31
N PHE A 159 -14.54 6.27 -28.12
CA PHE A 159 -14.94 6.90 -26.88
C PHE A 159 -13.78 7.69 -26.26
N ALA A 160 -14.08 8.91 -25.80
CA ALA A 160 -13.14 9.71 -25.03
C ALA A 160 -13.11 9.25 -23.57
N LEU A 161 -11.91 8.97 -23.05
CA LEU A 161 -11.72 8.74 -21.62
C LEU A 161 -11.55 10.10 -20.91
N PRO A 162 -12.09 10.25 -19.68
CA PRO A 162 -11.84 11.44 -18.89
C PRO A 162 -10.34 11.60 -18.63
N ALA A 163 -9.85 12.83 -18.75
CA ALA A 163 -8.45 13.15 -18.47
C ALA A 163 -8.13 12.82 -17.00
N LYS A 164 -7.30 11.80 -16.79
CA LYS A 164 -6.76 11.42 -15.49
C LYS A 164 -5.25 11.29 -15.62
N ARG A 165 -4.51 11.63 -14.55
CA ARG A 165 -3.08 11.37 -14.47
C ARG A 165 -2.85 9.87 -14.67
N SER A 166 -1.91 9.52 -15.55
CA SER A 166 -1.53 8.14 -15.81
C SER A 166 -0.90 7.54 -14.57
N GLY A 167 -1.27 6.30 -14.21
CA GLY A 167 -0.58 5.53 -13.18
C GLY A 167 0.79 4.97 -13.62
N PHE A 168 1.18 5.18 -14.88
CA PHE A 168 2.46 4.74 -15.44
C PHE A 168 3.57 5.80 -15.39
N HIS A 169 3.32 6.97 -14.78
CA HIS A 169 4.28 8.08 -14.68
C HIS A 169 5.59 7.72 -13.96
N LEU A 170 5.61 6.66 -13.14
CA LEU A 170 6.84 6.18 -12.50
C LEU A 170 7.74 5.33 -13.41
N GLY A 171 7.26 4.94 -14.59
CA GLY A 171 7.95 4.02 -15.50
C GLY A 171 8.28 4.59 -16.87
N SER A 172 8.04 5.88 -17.10
CA SER A 172 8.48 6.60 -18.30
C SER A 172 9.89 7.14 -18.08
N GLU A 173 10.81 6.86 -19.00
CA GLU A 173 12.19 7.39 -18.98
C GLU A 173 12.25 8.92 -19.18
N ASP A 174 11.11 9.59 -19.42
CA ASP A 174 11.03 10.99 -19.87
C ASP A 174 10.91 12.05 -18.75
N GLU A 175 11.08 11.71 -17.46
CA GLU A 175 11.07 12.69 -16.36
C GLU A 175 12.26 12.53 -15.39
N ALA A 176 13.49 12.47 -15.93
CA ALA A 176 14.74 12.60 -15.16
C ALA A 176 15.45 13.94 -15.45
#